data_AF-A0A7X6GDA0-F1
#
_entry.id   AF-A0A7X6GDA0-F1
#
_cell.length_a   1.000
_cell.length_b   1.000
_cell.length_c   1.000
_cell.angle_alpha   90.00
_cell.angle_beta   90.00
_cell.angle_gamma   90.00
#
_symmetry.space_group_name_H-M   'P 1'
#
loop_
_entity.id
_entity.type
_entity.pdbx_description
1 polymer ?
#
loop_
_entity_poly.entity_id
_entity_poly.type
_entity_poly.pdbx_seq_one_letter_code
_entity_poly.pdbx_strand_id
1 'polypeptide(L)'
;MFANLHYTARKNSLSLASLLALGTIAFGATSSQQVSAQPALSSAVTITPDVGGQPVTAYLPDTVSYNPAIPTPESLLGANIGEWHVRHDQVVNYMKLLAEKSDRITIEET
;
A
#
# COMPACT_ATOMS: atom_id res chain seq x y z
N MET A 1 24.69 7.97 -25.91
CA MET A 1 23.92 9.23 -25.95
C MET A 1 22.59 8.98 -26.64
N PHE A 2 21.53 8.53 -25.94
CA PHE A 2 20.10 8.51 -26.31
C PHE A 2 19.39 7.78 -25.16
N ALA A 3 18.22 8.13 -24.64
CA ALA A 3 17.46 9.36 -24.60
C ALA A 3 16.48 9.13 -23.43
N ASN A 4 16.26 10.16 -22.63
CA ASN A 4 15.30 10.18 -21.54
C ASN A 4 13.89 9.85 -22.07
N LEU A 5 13.25 8.80 -21.56
CA LEU A 5 11.82 8.62 -21.72
C LEU A 5 11.11 9.16 -20.48
N HIS A 6 10.45 10.29 -20.72
CA HIS A 6 9.75 11.09 -19.74
C HIS A 6 8.55 10.37 -19.16
N TYR A 7 8.45 10.41 -17.83
CA TYR A 7 7.29 10.07 -17.01
C TYR A 7 6.11 11.00 -17.37
N THR A 8 5.02 10.44 -17.92
CA THR A 8 3.81 11.20 -18.25
C THR A 8 2.85 11.19 -17.07
N ALA A 9 2.77 12.32 -16.39
CA ALA A 9 1.85 12.58 -15.31
C ALA A 9 0.41 12.90 -15.81
N ARG A 10 -0.55 12.53 -14.96
CA ARG A 10 -1.76 13.32 -14.63
C ARG A 10 -2.92 13.32 -15.63
N LYS A 11 -3.99 12.59 -15.29
CA LYS A 11 -5.36 12.99 -15.63
C LYS A 11 -6.33 12.58 -14.51
N ASN A 12 -6.48 13.45 -13.51
CA ASN A 12 -7.62 13.44 -12.60
C ASN A 12 -8.61 14.49 -13.12
N SER A 13 -9.79 14.08 -13.58
CA SER A 13 -10.84 15.01 -14.01
C SER A 13 -12.17 14.67 -13.37
N LEU A 14 -12.45 15.39 -12.29
CA LEU A 14 -13.70 16.13 -12.05
C LEU A 14 -14.98 15.31 -11.82
N SER A 15 -15.40 15.38 -10.56
CA SER A 15 -16.78 15.24 -10.07
C SER A 15 -17.78 16.00 -10.95
N LEU A 16 -18.83 15.30 -11.38
CA LEU A 16 -20.09 15.90 -11.84
C LEU A 16 -21.23 15.32 -11.01
N ALA A 17 -21.58 16.06 -9.97
CA ALA A 17 -22.83 15.91 -9.25
C ALA A 17 -24.00 16.07 -10.25
N SER A 18 -24.85 15.04 -10.34
CA SER A 18 -26.17 15.15 -10.96
C SER A 18 -27.22 15.15 -9.85
N LEU A 19 -27.69 16.36 -9.56
CA LEU A 19 -28.83 16.72 -8.72
C LEU A 19 -30.07 16.83 -9.65
N LEU A 20 -31.26 16.47 -9.12
CA LEU A 20 -32.63 16.47 -9.69
C LEU A 20 -33.17 15.03 -9.93
N ALA A 21 -34.38 14.65 -9.53
CA ALA A 21 -35.57 15.43 -9.21
C ALA A 21 -36.47 14.72 -8.18
N LEU A 22 -37.24 15.54 -7.45
CA LEU A 22 -38.38 15.11 -6.62
C LEU A 22 -39.46 14.45 -7.48
N GLY A 23 -40.13 13.45 -6.90
CA GLY A 23 -41.35 12.87 -7.43
C GLY A 23 -42.02 11.96 -6.39
N THR A 24 -42.67 12.56 -5.39
CA THR A 24 -43.61 11.85 -4.52
C THR A 24 -44.91 11.58 -5.28
N ILE A 25 -45.38 10.33 -5.34
CA ILE A 25 -46.80 9.94 -5.23
C ILE A 25 -46.85 8.52 -4.62
N ALA A 26 -47.60 8.41 -3.53
CA ALA A 26 -47.94 7.18 -2.85
C ALA A 26 -49.19 6.55 -3.49
N PHE A 27 -49.20 5.23 -3.69
CA PHE A 27 -50.43 4.46 -3.89
C PHE A 27 -50.30 3.13 -3.17
N GLY A 28 -51.13 2.93 -2.14
CA GLY A 28 -51.15 1.74 -1.32
C GLY A 28 -51.87 0.58 -2.00
N ALA A 29 -51.37 -0.63 -1.79
CA ALA A 29 -52.15 -1.85 -1.81
C ALA A 29 -51.52 -2.85 -0.84
N THR A 30 -52.42 -3.51 -0.12
CA THR A 30 -52.22 -4.28 1.10
C THR A 30 -51.71 -5.70 0.84
N SER A 31 -50.86 -6.16 1.76
CA SER A 31 -50.70 -7.54 2.26
C SER A 31 -50.74 -8.73 1.29
N SER A 32 -49.56 -9.37 1.17
CA SER A 32 -49.23 -10.79 0.96
C SER A 32 -48.09 -10.85 -0.06
N GLN A 33 -46.86 -11.25 0.29
CA GLN A 33 -46.52 -12.60 0.66
C GLN A 33 -45.11 -12.55 1.26
N GLN A 34 -45.00 -12.85 2.55
CA GLN A 34 -43.72 -13.14 3.17
C GLN A 34 -43.33 -14.55 2.73
N VAL A 35 -42.65 -14.65 1.59
CA VAL A 35 -41.83 -15.83 1.28
C VAL A 35 -40.54 -15.62 2.06
N SER A 36 -40.44 -16.30 3.20
CA SER A 36 -39.19 -16.49 3.93
C SER A 36 -38.24 -17.33 3.09
N ALA A 37 -37.74 -16.78 1.98
CA ALA A 37 -36.46 -17.24 1.46
C ALA A 37 -35.48 -16.84 2.55
N GLN A 38 -34.99 -17.83 3.32
CA GLN A 38 -33.78 -17.65 4.11
C GLN A 38 -32.78 -16.96 3.17
N PRO A 39 -32.29 -15.75 3.50
CA PRO A 39 -31.14 -15.25 2.80
C PRO A 39 -30.06 -16.26 3.16
N ALA A 40 -29.73 -17.15 2.21
CA ALA A 40 -28.45 -17.81 2.26
C ALA A 40 -27.47 -16.66 2.42
N LEU A 41 -26.82 -16.59 3.59
CA LEU A 41 -25.76 -15.64 3.84
C LEU A 41 -24.75 -15.92 2.74
N SER A 42 -24.86 -15.14 1.67
CA SER A 42 -23.94 -15.17 0.56
C SER A 42 -22.71 -14.53 1.17
N SER A 43 -21.91 -15.37 1.81
CA SER A 43 -20.59 -15.03 2.32
C SER A 43 -19.81 -14.64 1.08
N ALA A 44 -19.93 -13.38 0.67
CA ALA A 44 -19.07 -12.79 -0.31
C ALA A 44 -17.68 -12.88 0.31
N VAL A 45 -16.92 -13.88 -0.13
CA VAL A 45 -15.51 -14.00 0.20
C VAL A 45 -14.86 -12.80 -0.47
N THR A 46 -14.69 -11.73 0.29
CA THR A 46 -13.87 -10.59 -0.12
C THR A 46 -12.44 -11.12 -0.19
N ILE A 47 -11.99 -11.46 -1.39
CA ILE A 47 -10.58 -11.74 -1.63
C ILE A 47 -9.88 -10.38 -1.63
N THR A 48 -9.30 -10.00 -0.48
CA THR A 48 -8.37 -8.87 -0.44
C THR A 48 -7.14 -9.28 -1.25
N PRO A 49 -6.79 -8.56 -2.33
CA PRO A 49 -5.60 -8.89 -3.09
C PRO A 49 -4.36 -8.67 -2.23
N ASP A 50 -3.38 -9.56 -2.36
CA ASP A 50 -2.07 -9.36 -1.77
C ASP A 50 -1.41 -8.15 -2.44
N VAL A 51 -0.95 -7.21 -1.63
CA VAL A 51 -0.40 -5.92 -2.08
C VAL A 51 1.12 -5.97 -2.29
N GLY A 52 1.75 -7.14 -2.11
CA GLY A 52 3.19 -7.31 -2.24
C GLY A 52 3.97 -6.64 -1.11
N GLY A 53 5.14 -6.10 -1.43
CA GLY A 53 6.06 -5.52 -0.45
C GLY A 53 5.52 -4.24 0.23
N GLN A 54 5.94 -4.02 1.48
CA GLN A 54 5.57 -2.86 2.29
C GLN A 54 6.74 -1.91 2.51
N PRO A 55 6.46 -0.60 2.71
CA PRO A 55 7.51 0.35 3.02
C PRO A 55 8.10 0.09 4.41
N VAL A 56 9.33 0.53 4.65
CA VAL A 56 10.05 0.38 5.92
C VAL A 56 9.26 0.94 7.10
N THR A 57 8.49 2.01 6.88
CA THR A 57 7.64 2.64 7.90
C THR A 57 6.54 1.71 8.41
N ALA A 58 6.11 0.71 7.64
CA ALA A 58 5.12 -0.26 8.10
C ALA A 58 5.67 -1.21 9.18
N TYR A 59 6.99 -1.31 9.30
CA TYR A 59 7.67 -2.20 10.25
C TYR A 59 8.30 -1.46 11.43
N LEU A 60 8.34 -0.13 11.37
CA LEU A 60 8.98 0.72 12.36
C LEU A 60 7.93 1.43 13.22
N PRO A 61 8.13 1.52 14.55
CA PRO A 61 7.20 2.26 15.42
C PRO A 61 7.22 3.76 15.12
N ASP A 62 6.02 4.34 14.97
CA ASP A 62 5.82 5.78 14.73
C ASP A 62 6.21 6.67 15.93
N THR A 63 6.42 6.07 17.10
CA THR A 63 6.74 6.77 18.36
C THR A 63 8.18 7.26 18.43
N VAL A 64 9.05 6.84 17.49
CA VAL A 64 10.49 7.14 17.53
C VAL A 64 10.87 8.01 16.33
N SER A 65 11.68 9.05 16.59
CA SER A 65 12.28 9.85 15.51
C SER A 65 13.51 9.15 14.97
N TYR A 66 13.49 8.81 13.68
CA TYR A 66 14.63 8.20 12.99
C TYR A 66 15.60 9.27 12.45
N ASN A 67 16.88 8.93 12.38
CA ASN A 67 17.90 9.81 11.81
C ASN A 67 17.78 9.82 10.27
N PRO A 68 17.46 10.96 9.63
CA PRO A 68 17.30 11.03 8.18
C PRO A 68 18.62 10.87 7.41
N ALA A 69 19.77 10.96 8.08
CA ALA A 69 21.07 10.71 7.46
C ALA A 69 21.32 9.21 7.16
N ILE A 70 20.54 8.32 7.78
CA ILE A 70 20.62 6.87 7.55
C ILE A 70 19.69 6.51 6.39
N PRO A 71 20.21 5.96 5.29
CA PRO A 71 19.38 5.60 4.14
C PRO A 71 18.48 4.39 4.46
N THR A 72 17.28 4.39 3.88
CA THR A 72 16.34 3.26 3.99
C THR A 72 16.76 2.11 3.08
N PRO A 73 16.34 0.86 3.38
CA PRO A 73 16.64 -0.29 2.52
C PRO A 73 16.06 -0.11 1.11
N GLU A 74 14.86 0.47 0.98
CA GLU A 74 14.23 0.81 -0.31
C GLU A 74 15.08 1.74 -1.18
N SER A 75 15.75 2.73 -0.57
CA SER A 75 16.59 3.68 -1.30
C SER A 75 17.80 3.01 -1.94
N LEU A 76 18.34 1.95 -1.29
CA LEU A 76 19.47 1.19 -1.83
C LEU A 76 19.07 0.07 -2.78
N LEU A 77 18.03 -0.67 -2.42
CA LEU A 77 17.62 -1.89 -3.11
C LEU A 77 16.66 -1.60 -4.27
N GLY A 78 15.99 -0.44 -4.26
CA GLY A 78 15.02 -0.05 -5.27
C GLY A 78 13.68 -0.81 -5.18
N ALA A 79 13.45 -1.54 -4.09
CA ALA A 79 12.25 -2.33 -3.86
C ALA A 79 11.80 -2.25 -2.40
N ASN A 80 10.50 -2.38 -2.18
CA ASN A 80 9.89 -2.48 -0.86
C ASN A 80 10.27 -3.79 -0.16
N ILE A 81 10.16 -3.80 1.16
CA ILE A 81 10.44 -4.98 1.96
C ILE A 81 9.40 -6.05 1.63
N GLY A 82 9.86 -7.23 1.22
CA GLY A 82 8.99 -8.36 0.87
C GLY A 82 8.60 -8.45 -0.62
N GLU A 83 8.92 -7.45 -1.44
CA GLU A 83 8.64 -7.50 -2.88
C GLU A 83 9.58 -8.46 -3.63
N TRP A 84 10.87 -8.45 -3.28
CA TRP A 84 11.88 -9.31 -3.88
C TRP A 84 12.80 -9.92 -2.83
N HIS A 85 13.34 -11.09 -3.15
CA HIS A 85 14.38 -11.71 -2.33
C HIS A 85 15.71 -10.97 -2.53
N VAL A 86 16.33 -10.53 -1.44
CA VAL A 86 17.59 -9.78 -1.47
C VAL A 86 18.76 -10.74 -1.57
N ARG A 87 19.76 -10.43 -2.40
CA ARG A 87 20.98 -11.23 -2.48
C ARG A 87 21.90 -10.96 -1.29
N HIS A 88 22.74 -11.94 -0.95
CA HIS A 88 23.65 -11.83 0.19
C HIS A 88 24.60 -10.62 0.11
N ASP A 89 25.18 -10.35 -1.05
CA ASP A 89 26.07 -9.21 -1.29
C ASP A 89 25.36 -7.86 -1.06
N GLN A 90 24.09 -7.76 -1.45
CA GLN A 90 23.29 -6.55 -1.21
C GLN A 90 23.02 -6.34 0.28
N VAL A 91 22.74 -7.41 1.03
CA VAL A 91 22.58 -7.35 2.50
C VAL A 91 23.88 -6.90 3.16
N VAL A 92 25.01 -7.53 2.81
CA VAL A 92 26.32 -7.15 3.36
C VAL A 92 26.66 -5.70 3.05
N ASN A 93 26.43 -5.25 1.82
CA ASN A 93 26.67 -3.85 1.43
C ASN A 93 25.82 -2.87 2.24
N TYR A 94 24.54 -3.18 2.46
CA TYR A 94 23.66 -2.36 3.29
C TYR A 94 24.15 -2.31 4.75
N MET A 95 24.57 -3.45 5.32
CA MET A 95 25.11 -3.50 6.68
C MET A 95 26.40 -2.67 6.82
N LYS A 96 27.30 -2.73 5.82
CA LYS A 96 28.51 -1.89 5.78
C LYS A 96 28.17 -0.40 5.74
N LEU A 97 27.23 0.00 4.89
CA LEU A 97 26.76 1.39 4.83
C LEU A 97 26.13 1.85 6.16
N LEU A 98 25.38 0.98 6.83
CA LEU A 98 24.80 1.29 8.13
C LEU A 98 25.89 1.50 9.20
N ALA A 99 26.94 0.68 9.20
CA ALA A 99 28.08 0.85 10.10
C ALA A 99 28.82 2.17 9.86
N GLU A 100 28.93 2.62 8.60
CA GLU A 100 29.54 3.92 8.27
C GLU A 100 28.69 5.13 8.68
N LYS A 101 27.36 4.99 8.69
CA LYS A 101 26.41 6.09 8.96
C LYS A 101 25.92 6.15 10.39
N SER A 102 26.12 5.09 11.18
CA SER A 102 25.56 4.96 12.53
C SER A 102 26.63 4.51 13.50
N ASP A 103 26.86 5.30 14.55
CA ASP A 103 27.78 4.97 15.66
C ASP A 103 27.34 3.73 16.47
N ARG A 104 26.13 3.21 16.21
CA ARG A 104 25.54 2.06 16.91
C ARG A 104 25.94 0.71 16.33
N ILE A 105 26.61 0.67 15.17
CA ILE A 105 26.85 -0.56 14.42
C ILE A 105 28.36 -0.69 14.17
N THR A 106 28.92 -1.81 14.62
CA THR A 106 30.33 -2.19 14.39
C THR A 106 30.36 -3.51 13.63
N ILE A 107 31.24 -3.64 12.64
CA ILE A 107 31.43 -4.87 11.86
C ILE A 107 32.79 -5.47 12.21
N GLU A 108 32.78 -6.76 12.53
CA GLU A 108 33.98 -7.57 12.74
C GLU A 108 34.07 -8.60 11.60
N GLU A 109 35.26 -8.73 10.99
CA GLU A 109 35.57 -9.77 9.99
C GLU A 109 36.57 -10.75 10.62
N THR A 110 36.27 -12.05 10.57
CA THR A 110 37.07 -13.14 11.19
C THR A 110 37.55 -14.12 10.15
#